data_AF-A0A354S5R5-F1
#
_entry.id   AF-A0A354S5R5-F1
#
_cell.length_a   1.000
_cell.length_b   1.000
_cell.length_c   1.000
_cell.angle_alpha   90.00
_cell.angle_beta   90.00
_cell.angle_gamma   90.00
#
_symmetry.space_group_name_H-M   'P 1'
#
loop_
_entity.id
_entity.type
_entity.pdbx_description
1 polymer ?
#
loop_
_entity_poly.entity_id
_entity_poly.type
_entity_poly.pdbx_seq_one_letter_code
_entity_poly.pdbx_strand_id
1 'polypeptide(L)' 'APRDLRVQRVMARSGMNREEVEQRMARQWPDAKKRSFLREGDFLIENDGDEAHLTHQVDVLHAELLQRIQG' A
#
# COMPACT_ATOMS: atom_id res chain seq x y z
N ALA A 1 -3.71 4.10 -2.51
CA ALA A 1 -3.72 5.24 -1.56
C ALA A 1 -3.27 6.58 -2.17
N PRO A 2 -4.13 7.63 -2.14
CA PRO A 2 -3.81 8.98 -2.61
C PRO A 2 -2.59 9.60 -1.93
N ARG A 3 -1.90 10.50 -2.65
CA ARG A 3 -0.68 11.16 -2.17
C ARG A 3 -0.91 11.95 -0.88
N ASP A 4 -1.94 12.79 -0.81
CA ASP A 4 -2.18 13.62 0.38
C ASP A 4 -2.53 12.80 1.62
N LEU A 5 -3.29 11.72 1.47
CA LEU A 5 -3.58 10.80 2.57
C LEU A 5 -2.29 10.16 3.11
N ARG A 6 -1.37 9.77 2.22
CA ARG A 6 -0.05 9.25 2.63
C ARG A 6 0.75 10.30 3.38
N VAL A 7 0.78 11.55 2.89
CA VAL A 7 1.51 12.65 3.54
C VAL A 7 0.98 12.89 4.95
N GLN A 8 -0.35 13.03 5.10
CA GLN A 8 -1.00 13.22 6.40
C GLN A 8 -0.65 12.11 7.40
N ARG A 9 -0.76 10.85 6.98
CA ARG A 9 -0.45 9.69 7.83
C ARG A 9 1.02 9.65 8.26
N VAL A 10 1.95 10.00 7.38
CA VAL A 10 3.38 10.06 7.72
C VAL A 10 3.64 11.19 8.71
N MET A 11 3.11 12.39 8.46
CA MET A 11 3.25 13.53 9.38
C MET A 11 2.73 13.17 10.78
N ALA A 12 1.50 12.64 10.87
CA ALA A 12 0.87 12.27 12.14
C ALA A 12 1.67 11.21 12.93
N ARG A 13 2.26 10.22 12.24
CA ARG A 13 3.02 9.14 12.88
C ARG A 13 4.44 9.53 13.27
N SER A 14 5.13 10.30 12.41
CA SER A 14 6.58 10.55 12.55
C SER A 14 6.95 11.93 13.05
N GLY A 15 5.98 12.86 13.20
CA GLY A 15 6.24 14.24 13.62
C GLY A 15 6.96 15.10 12.57
N MET A 16 7.24 14.54 11.39
CA MET A 16 7.84 15.26 10.26
C MET A 16 6.90 16.33 9.73
N ASN A 17 7.46 17.42 9.23
CA ASN A 17 6.71 18.42 8.49
C ASN A 17 6.41 17.94 7.06
N ARG A 18 5.52 18.63 6.34
CA ARG A 18 5.14 18.24 4.98
C ARG A 18 6.35 18.17 4.04
N GLU A 19 7.23 19.16 4.06
CA GLU A 19 8.37 19.22 3.15
C GLU A 19 9.34 18.03 3.33
N GLU A 20 9.65 17.66 4.57
CA GLU A 20 10.46 16.48 4.89
C GLU A 20 9.82 15.19 4.36
N VAL A 21 8.50 15.06 4.48
CA VAL A 21 7.76 13.91 3.95
C VAL A 21 7.81 13.88 2.43
N GLU A 22 7.66 15.02 1.77
CA GLU A 22 7.71 15.13 0.31
C GLU A 22 9.10 14.78 -0.23
N GLN A 23 10.16 15.30 0.38
CA GLN A 23 11.54 14.96 0.04
C GLN A 23 11.81 13.46 0.20
N ARG A 24 11.27 12.84 1.27
CA ARG A 24 11.38 11.39 1.47
C ARG A 24 10.59 10.60 0.42
N MET A 25 9.39 11.05 0.05
CA MET A 25 8.56 10.40 -0.98
C MET A 25 9.22 10.49 -2.35
N ALA A 26 9.89 11.59 -2.68
CA ALA A 26 10.62 11.77 -3.94
C ALA A 26 11.77 10.77 -4.14
N ARG A 27 12.31 10.18 -3.05
CA ARG A 27 13.35 9.15 -3.12
C ARG A 27 12.80 7.74 -3.36
N GLN A 28 11.48 7.56 -3.35
CA GLN A 28 10.84 6.27 -3.59
C GLN A 28 10.51 6.10 -5.07
N TRP A 29 10.29 4.85 -5.50
CA TRP A 29 9.75 4.62 -6.83
C TRP A 29 8.31 5.15 -6.97
N PRO A 30 7.97 5.74 -8.14
CA PRO A 30 6.59 6.09 -8.47
C PRO A 30 5.68 4.86 -8.41
N ASP A 31 4.40 5.08 -8.07
CA ASP A 31 3.42 3.99 -7.96
C ASP A 31 3.28 3.21 -9.28
N ALA A 32 3.34 3.89 -10.43
CA ALA A 32 3.33 3.25 -11.75
C ALA A 32 4.51 2.28 -11.94
N LYS A 33 5.70 2.65 -11.47
CA LYS A 33 6.90 1.79 -11.54
C LYS A 33 6.77 0.59 -10.58
N LYS A 34 6.19 0.77 -9.40
CA LYS A 34 5.91 -0.37 -8.50
C LYS A 34 4.94 -1.35 -9.15
N ARG A 35 3.87 -0.83 -9.77
CA ARG A 35 2.86 -1.64 -10.48
C ARG A 35 3.43 -2.41 -11.67
N SER A 36 4.43 -1.87 -12.37
CA SER A 36 5.05 -2.57 -13.51
C SER A 36 5.83 -3.83 -13.12
N PHE A 37 6.11 -4.06 -11.83
CA PHE A 37 6.73 -5.30 -11.38
C PHE A 37 5.72 -6.42 -11.11
N LEU A 38 4.43 -6.11 -11.05
CA LEU A 38 3.38 -7.11 -10.81
C LEU A 38 3.29 -8.07 -11.99
N ARG A 39 3.20 -9.35 -11.68
CA ARG A 39 2.98 -10.46 -12.60
C ARG A 39 1.63 -11.11 -12.33
N GLU A 40 1.26 -12.04 -13.21
CA GLU A 40 0.12 -12.90 -12.97
C GLU A 40 0.29 -13.65 -11.64
N GLY A 41 -0.75 -13.62 -10.81
CA GLY A 41 -0.72 -14.21 -9.48
C GLY A 41 -0.13 -13.34 -8.37
N ASP A 42 0.44 -12.16 -8.69
CA ASP A 42 0.76 -11.15 -7.67
C ASP A 42 -0.49 -10.40 -7.21
N PHE A 43 -0.40 -9.76 -6.05
CA PHE A 43 -1.51 -9.03 -5.45
C PHE A 43 -1.16 -7.60 -5.14
N LEU A 44 -2.17 -6.74 -5.22
CA LEU A 44 -2.10 -5.35 -4.82
C LEU A 44 -3.19 -5.06 -3.81
N ILE A 45 -2.80 -4.55 -2.64
CA ILE A 45 -3.72 -4.11 -1.60
C ILE A 45 -3.82 -2.58 -1.62
N GLU A 46 -5.02 -2.05 -1.74
CA GLU A 46 -5.28 -0.62 -1.70
C GLU A 46 -5.71 -0.18 -0.29
N ASN A 47 -4.87 0.64 0.36
CA ASN A 47 -5.12 1.20 1.69
C ASN A 47 -5.59 2.66 1.60
N ASP A 48 -6.69 2.89 0.89
CA ASP A 48 -7.40 4.18 0.83
C ASP A 48 -8.88 4.11 1.22
N GLY A 49 -9.43 2.92 1.41
CA GLY A 49 -10.75 2.74 2.01
C GLY A 49 -10.75 2.82 3.54
N ASP A 50 -11.86 2.37 4.12
CA ASP A 50 -11.96 2.13 5.56
C ASP A 50 -11.28 0.81 5.98
N GLU A 51 -11.21 0.59 7.29
CA GLU A 51 -10.59 -0.60 7.88
C GLU A 51 -11.33 -1.89 7.49
N ALA A 52 -12.65 -1.84 7.33
CA ALA A 52 -13.44 -3.00 6.93
C ALA A 52 -13.09 -3.43 5.49
N HIS A 53 -12.96 -2.47 4.58
CA HIS A 53 -12.55 -2.71 3.20
C HIS A 53 -11.13 -3.27 3.12
N LEU A 54 -10.21 -2.74 3.92
CA LEU A 54 -8.82 -3.23 3.96
C LEU A 54 -8.75 -4.65 4.55
N THR A 55 -9.47 -4.91 5.64
CA THR A 55 -9.54 -6.24 6.27
C THR A 55 -10.07 -7.28 5.28
N HIS A 56 -11.13 -6.97 4.55
CA HIS A 56 -11.67 -7.86 3.54
C HIS A 56 -10.66 -8.22 2.44
N GLN A 57 -9.89 -7.23 1.92
CA GLN A 57 -8.83 -7.50 0.95
C GLN A 57 -7.75 -8.44 1.49
N VAL A 58 -7.38 -8.27 2.77
CA VAL A 58 -6.38 -9.11 3.45
C VAL A 58 -6.91 -10.54 3.64
N ASP A 59 -8.16 -10.71 4.04
CA ASP A 59 -8.77 -12.04 4.25
C ASP A 59 -8.82 -12.86 2.95
N VAL A 60 -9.23 -12.21 1.85
CA VAL A 60 -9.27 -12.85 0.52
C VAL A 60 -7.86 -13.26 0.07
N LEU A 61 -6.88 -12.36 0.20
CA LEU A 61 -5.50 -12.66 -0.13
C LEU A 61 -4.95 -13.83 0.71
N HIS A 62 -5.22 -13.81 2.02
CA HIS A 62 -4.75 -14.84 2.92
C HIS A 62 -5.30 -16.23 2.56
N ALA A 63 -6.60 -16.33 2.25
CA ALA A 63 -7.22 -17.58 1.82
C ALA A 63 -6.60 -18.12 0.52
N GLU A 64 -6.38 -17.25 -0.47
CA GLU A 64 -5.76 -17.59 -1.76
C GLU A 64 -4.31 -18.08 -1.58
N LEU A 65 -3.52 -17.42 -0.71
CA LEU A 65 -2.16 -17.86 -0.39
C LEU A 65 -2.13 -19.24 0.29
N LEU A 66 -3.09 -19.54 1.16
CA LEU A 66 -3.20 -20.86 1.79
C LEU A 66 -3.54 -21.95 0.77
N GLN A 67 -4.45 -21.69 -0.17
CA GLN A 67 -4.80 -22.65 -1.22
C GLN A 67 -3.61 -23.02 -2.10
N ARG A 68 -2.76 -22.05 -2.45
CA ARG A 68 -1.55 -22.28 -3.26
C ARG A 68 -0.49 -23.14 -2.58
N ILE A 69 -0.50 -23.22 -1.25
CA ILE A 69 0.45 -24.04 -0.48
C ILE A 69 -0.10 -25.46 -0.29
N GLN A 70 -1.42 -25.63 -0.34
CA GLN A 70 -2.09 -26.91 -0.11
C GLN A 70 -2.37 -27.71 -1.40
N GLY A 71 -2.32 -27.08 -2.57
CA GLY A 71 -2.40 -27.72 -3.88
C GLY A 71 -1.03 -28.01 -4.49
#